data_AF-A0A7C4LFV2-F1
#
_entry.id   AF-A0A7C4LFV2-F1
#
_cell.length_a   1.000
_cell.length_b   1.000
_cell.length_c   1.000
_cell.angle_alpha   90.00
_cell.angle_beta   90.00
_cell.angle_gamma   90.00
#
_symmetry.space_group_name_H-M   'P 1'
#
loop_
_entity.id
_entity.type
_entity.pdbx_description
1 polymer ?
#
loop_
_entity_poly.entity_id
_entity_poly.type
_entity_poly.pdbx_seq_one_letter_code
_entity_poly.pdbx_strand_id
1 'polypeptide(L)'
;MINVGDLVLVYVDERRSKIVKVVRGKTLHTDRGYLKLDDLIGLEWGSRVRLSTGVTAYVLKPTLVDLMFKYFKRVTQVIYPKDLAYMVIQSGIGEGSRVAEAGVGTGFLTALIAWVVGSSGHVYGYEINKDYIDV
;
A
#
# COMPACT_ATOMS: atom_id res chain seq x y z
N MET A 1 2.57 17.91 -1.73
CA MET A 1 4.03 17.68 -1.52
C MET A 1 4.22 16.46 -0.65
N ILE A 2 5.34 15.76 -0.84
CA ILE A 2 5.78 14.58 -0.09
C ILE A 2 6.40 15.02 1.24
N ASN A 3 6.03 14.36 2.33
CA ASN A 3 6.52 14.64 3.68
C ASN A 3 7.16 13.42 4.33
N VAL A 4 7.85 13.65 5.45
CA VAL A 4 8.35 12.57 6.32
C VAL A 4 7.16 11.76 6.82
N GLY A 5 7.27 10.43 6.74
CA GLY A 5 6.23 9.49 7.14
C GLY A 5 5.33 9.01 6.01
N ASP A 6 5.30 9.70 4.86
CA ASP A 6 4.51 9.28 3.71
C ASP A 6 5.01 7.96 3.13
N LEU A 7 4.09 7.13 2.67
CA LEU A 7 4.39 5.99 1.81
C LEU A 7 4.48 6.47 0.37
N VAL A 8 5.62 6.25 -0.26
CA VAL A 8 5.90 6.67 -1.64
C VAL A 8 6.16 5.44 -2.49
N LEU A 9 5.46 5.34 -3.61
CA LEU A 9 5.77 4.39 -4.67
C LEU A 9 6.87 4.99 -5.55
N VAL A 10 8.08 4.45 -5.44
CA VAL A 10 9.18 4.76 -6.35
C VAL A 10 9.04 3.85 -7.57
N TYR A 11 8.62 4.44 -8.70
CA TYR A 11 8.34 3.73 -9.94
C TYR A 11 9.44 4.00 -10.98
N VAL A 12 10.16 2.96 -11.39
CA VAL A 12 11.15 3.04 -12.48
C VAL A 12 10.53 2.51 -13.76
N ASP A 13 9.98 1.29 -13.70
CA ASP A 13 9.29 0.61 -14.79
C ASP A 13 8.34 -0.46 -14.22
N GLU A 14 7.60 -1.17 -15.09
CA GLU A 14 6.62 -2.18 -14.70
C GLU A 14 7.20 -3.28 -13.82
N ARG A 15 8.47 -3.64 -14.03
CA ARG A 15 9.17 -4.68 -13.25
C ARG A 15 9.83 -4.12 -12.01
N ARG A 16 10.07 -2.81 -11.96
CA ARG A 16 10.84 -2.12 -10.91
C ARG A 16 10.02 -1.01 -10.30
N SER A 17 9.26 -1.37 -9.28
CA SER A 17 8.58 -0.40 -8.42
C SER A 17 8.53 -0.91 -6.98
N LYS A 18 8.83 -0.02 -6.03
CA LYS A 18 8.87 -0.32 -4.60
C LYS A 18 8.16 0.75 -3.80
N ILE A 19 7.44 0.35 -2.76
CA ILE A 19 6.89 1.27 -1.77
C ILE A 19 7.93 1.46 -0.66
N VAL A 20 8.19 2.71 -0.29
CA VAL A 20 9.08 3.06 0.82
C VAL A 20 8.41 4.11 1.70
N LYS A 21 8.64 4.02 3.01
CA LYS A 21 8.26 5.07 3.95
C LYS A 21 9.36 6.13 3.99
N VAL A 22 9.01 7.39 3.78
CA VAL A 22 9.97 8.50 3.82
C VAL A 22 10.47 8.70 5.24
N VAL A 23 11.76 8.43 5.46
CA VAL A 23 12.44 8.59 6.75
C VAL A 23 13.75 9.32 6.50
N ARG A 24 14.01 10.39 7.26
CA ARG A 24 15.23 11.19 7.12
C ARG A 24 16.49 10.35 7.34
N GLY A 25 17.53 10.62 6.55
CA GLY A 25 18.81 9.92 6.62
C GLY A 25 18.79 8.48 6.14
N LYS A 26 17.66 7.98 5.62
CA LYS A 26 17.55 6.64 5.05
C LYS A 26 17.71 6.68 3.53
N THR A 27 18.12 5.53 2.98
CA THR A 27 18.38 5.34 1.56
C THR A 27 17.63 4.11 1.07
N LEU A 28 16.92 4.26 -0.05
CA LEU A 28 16.35 3.13 -0.79
C LEU A 28 17.41 2.56 -1.74
N HIS A 29 17.73 1.28 -1.58
CA HIS A 29 18.61 0.55 -2.48
C HIS A 29 17.80 -0.29 -3.49
N THR A 30 18.23 -0.24 -4.74
CA THR A 30 17.64 -0.95 -5.88
C THR A 30 18.73 -1.61 -6.73
N ASP A 31 18.34 -2.48 -7.66
CA ASP A 31 19.23 -3.03 -8.68
C ASP A 31 19.75 -1.96 -9.67
N ARG A 32 19.14 -0.77 -9.68
CA ARG A 32 19.51 0.38 -10.52
C ARG A 32 20.17 1.50 -9.73
N GLY A 33 20.76 1.21 -8.57
CA GLY A 33 21.39 2.19 -7.70
C GLY A 33 20.53 2.57 -6.51
N TYR A 34 20.79 3.73 -5.92
CA TYR A 34 20.13 4.16 -4.70
C TYR A 34 19.46 5.53 -4.83
N LEU A 35 18.54 5.81 -3.89
CA LEU A 35 17.83 7.08 -3.75
C LEU A 35 17.82 7.47 -2.28
N LYS A 36 18.34 8.66 -1.93
CA LYS A 36 18.23 9.18 -0.57
C LYS A 36 16.79 9.63 -0.34
N LEU A 37 16.19 9.24 0.76
CA LEU A 37 14.79 9.57 1.03
C LEU A 37 14.59 11.05 1.39
N ASP A 38 15.64 11.72 1.86
CA ASP A 38 15.62 13.18 2.07
C ASP A 38 15.37 13.94 0.76
N ASP A 39 15.84 13.43 -0.38
CA ASP A 39 15.65 14.05 -1.70
C ASP A 39 14.18 14.02 -2.16
N LEU A 40 13.33 13.23 -1.48
CA LEU A 40 11.90 13.15 -1.79
C LEU A 40 11.09 14.22 -1.06
N ILE A 41 11.60 14.74 0.06
CA ILE A 41 10.85 15.65 0.92
C ILE A 41 10.64 16.98 0.20
N GLY A 42 9.39 17.45 0.18
CA GLY A 42 8.99 18.68 -0.50
C GLY A 42 8.68 18.52 -1.98
N LEU A 43 9.01 17.38 -2.61
CA LEU A 43 8.64 17.14 -4.00
C LEU A 43 7.12 17.01 -4.17
N GLU A 44 6.62 17.34 -5.35
CA GLU A 44 5.24 17.04 -5.72
C GLU A 44 5.07 15.58 -6.13
N TRP A 45 3.88 15.03 -5.90
CA TRP A 45 3.53 13.70 -6.41
C TRP A 45 3.59 13.70 -7.94
N GLY A 46 4.18 12.68 -8.53
CA GLY A 46 4.45 12.60 -9.97
C GLY A 46 5.82 13.15 -10.38
N SER A 47 6.58 13.78 -9.48
CA SER A 47 7.91 14.29 -9.79
C SER A 47 8.87 13.21 -10.28
N ARG A 48 9.78 13.60 -11.16
CA ARG A 48 10.90 12.75 -11.61
C ARG A 48 12.08 12.92 -10.67
N VAL A 49 12.68 11.81 -10.28
CA VAL A 49 13.93 11.75 -9.51
C VAL A 49 14.96 10.93 -10.26
N ARG A 50 16.25 11.14 -9.96
CA ARG A 50 17.33 10.32 -10.52
C ARG A 50 17.92 9.44 -9.44
N LEU A 51 18.08 8.16 -9.74
CA LEU A 51 18.88 7.25 -8.94
C LEU A 51 20.36 7.59 -9.09
N SER A 52 21.20 7.07 -8.19
CA SER A 52 22.65 7.28 -8.20
C SER A 52 23.35 6.88 -9.51
N THR A 53 22.74 6.02 -10.33
CA THR A 53 23.24 5.57 -11.64
C THR A 53 22.77 6.45 -12.82
N GLY A 54 21.94 7.46 -12.55
CA GLY A 54 21.32 8.33 -13.56
C GLY A 54 19.97 7.84 -14.10
N VAL A 55 19.53 6.62 -13.74
CA VAL A 55 18.20 6.10 -14.11
C VAL A 55 17.10 6.99 -13.51
N THR A 56 16.10 7.34 -14.34
CA THR A 56 14.93 8.11 -13.88
C THR A 56 13.95 7.20 -13.14
N ALA A 57 13.41 7.69 -12.03
CA ALA A 57 12.23 7.15 -11.37
C ALA A 57 11.17 8.24 -11.18
N TYR A 58 9.93 7.84 -10.91
CA TYR A 58 8.82 8.70 -10.55
C TYR A 58 8.42 8.44 -9.10
N VAL A 59 8.07 9.50 -8.37
CA VAL A 59 7.56 9.40 -6.99
C VAL A 59 6.05 9.55 -6.98
N LEU A 60 5.34 8.44 -6.79
CA LEU A 60 3.88 8.37 -6.91
C LEU A 60 3.24 8.08 -5.56
N LYS A 61 1.99 8.51 -5.39
CA LYS A 61 1.17 8.08 -4.26
C LYS A 61 0.73 6.63 -4.53
N PRO A 62 1.01 5.67 -3.64
CA PRO A 62 0.61 4.29 -3.86
C PRO A 62 -0.91 4.16 -3.86
N THR A 63 -1.44 3.39 -4.80
CA THR A 63 -2.84 2.98 -4.79
C THR A 63 -3.08 1.92 -3.71
N LEU A 64 -4.36 1.64 -3.41
CA LEU A 64 -4.71 0.54 -2.52
C LEU A 64 -4.14 -0.80 -3.03
N VAL A 65 -4.22 -1.05 -4.34
CA VAL A 65 -3.65 -2.25 -4.97
C VAL A 65 -2.13 -2.28 -4.81
N ASP A 66 -1.44 -1.16 -4.97
CA ASP A 66 0.01 -1.11 -4.73
C ASP A 66 0.35 -1.48 -3.28
N LEU A 67 -0.40 -0.95 -2.30
CA LEU A 67 -0.19 -1.28 -0.88
C LEU A 67 -0.40 -2.77 -0.63
N MET A 68 -1.50 -3.34 -1.13
CA MET A 68 -1.81 -4.77 -0.96
C MET A 68 -0.69 -5.65 -1.52
N PHE A 69 -0.22 -5.38 -2.75
CA PHE A 69 0.74 -6.28 -3.40
C PHE A 69 2.21 -5.98 -3.09
N LYS A 70 2.56 -4.77 -2.65
CA LYS A 70 3.97 -4.34 -2.49
C LYS A 70 4.33 -3.91 -1.07
N TYR A 71 3.36 -3.61 -0.22
CA TYR A 71 3.60 -3.14 1.14
C TYR A 71 3.16 -4.16 2.20
N PHE A 72 2.01 -4.81 2.00
CA PHE A 72 1.50 -5.77 2.96
C PHE A 72 2.36 -7.04 2.97
N LYS A 73 2.62 -7.57 4.16
CA LYS A 73 3.31 -8.85 4.33
C LYS A 73 2.31 -9.98 4.11
N ARG A 74 2.43 -10.67 2.98
CA ARG A 74 1.57 -11.80 2.63
C ARG A 74 1.86 -13.00 3.52
N VAL A 75 0.86 -13.41 4.30
CA VAL A 75 0.93 -14.56 5.21
C VAL A 75 -0.05 -15.68 4.85
N THR A 76 -1.03 -15.37 3.99
CA THR A 76 -2.03 -16.33 3.52
C THR A 76 -2.23 -16.26 2.00
N GLN A 77 -3.03 -17.19 1.48
CA GLN A 77 -3.61 -17.02 0.14
C GLN A 77 -4.58 -15.84 0.15
N VAL A 78 -4.51 -15.01 -0.90
CA VAL A 78 -5.31 -13.79 -1.03
C VAL A 78 -6.33 -13.92 -2.15
N ILE A 79 -7.44 -13.20 -2.00
CA ILE A 79 -8.41 -12.96 -3.06
C ILE A 79 -7.92 -11.75 -3.88
N TYR A 80 -7.97 -11.84 -5.20
CA TYR A 80 -7.44 -10.79 -6.09
C TYR A 80 -8.47 -9.67 -6.33
N PRO A 81 -8.03 -8.46 -6.76
CA PRO A 81 -8.88 -7.27 -6.82
C PRO A 81 -10.20 -7.43 -7.57
N LYS A 82 -10.24 -8.24 -8.64
CA LYS A 82 -11.46 -8.52 -9.39
C LYS A 82 -12.56 -9.08 -8.49
N ASP A 83 -12.23 -10.10 -7.70
CA ASP A 83 -13.20 -10.79 -6.86
C ASP A 83 -13.49 -10.01 -5.58
N LEU A 84 -12.47 -9.34 -5.01
CA LEU A 84 -12.67 -8.43 -3.88
C LEU A 84 -13.68 -7.32 -4.19
N ALA A 85 -13.52 -6.64 -5.33
CA ALA A 85 -14.43 -5.58 -5.76
C ALA A 85 -15.85 -6.13 -5.96
N TYR A 86 -15.97 -7.30 -6.61
CA TYR A 86 -17.26 -7.95 -6.80
C TYR A 86 -17.94 -8.31 -5.48
N MET A 87 -17.20 -8.89 -4.52
CA MET A 87 -17.73 -9.22 -3.19
C MET A 87 -18.27 -7.98 -2.46
N VAL A 88 -17.52 -6.88 -2.47
CA VAL A 88 -17.91 -5.63 -1.80
C VAL A 88 -19.16 -5.02 -2.45
N ILE A 89 -19.20 -4.97 -3.78
CA ILE A 89 -20.36 -4.47 -4.55
C ILE A 89 -21.60 -5.33 -4.28
N GLN A 90 -21.47 -6.65 -4.38
CA GLN A 90 -22.58 -7.58 -4.20
C GLN A 90 -23.12 -7.56 -2.77
N SER A 91 -22.27 -7.27 -1.78
CA SER A 91 -22.66 -7.15 -0.37
C SER A 91 -23.31 -5.81 -0.02
N GLY A 92 -23.33 -4.83 -0.94
CA GLY A 92 -23.89 -3.50 -0.69
C GLY A 92 -23.10 -2.69 0.34
N ILE A 93 -21.82 -3.00 0.55
CA ILE A 93 -20.96 -2.29 1.51
C ILE A 93 -20.62 -0.90 0.96
N GLY A 94 -20.79 0.13 1.78
CA GLY A 94 -20.52 1.53 1.44
C GLY A 94 -20.13 2.37 2.67
N GLU A 95 -19.99 3.68 2.46
CA GLU A 95 -19.66 4.65 3.53
C GLU A 95 -20.55 4.45 4.77
N GLY A 96 -19.93 4.43 5.95
CA GLY A 96 -20.63 4.27 7.23
C GLY A 96 -21.02 2.83 7.58
N SER A 97 -20.79 1.87 6.68
CA SER A 97 -21.13 0.46 6.95
C SER A 97 -20.29 -0.12 8.09
N ARG A 98 -20.93 -0.98 8.89
CA ARG A 98 -20.27 -1.80 9.93
C ARG A 98 -20.21 -3.23 9.43
N VAL A 99 -19.01 -3.70 9.11
CA VAL A 99 -18.80 -4.98 8.41
C VAL A 99 -18.07 -5.95 9.31
N ALA A 100 -18.53 -7.20 9.38
CA ALA A 100 -17.81 -8.28 10.03
C ALA A 100 -17.09 -9.13 8.97
N GLU A 101 -15.81 -9.39 9.19
CA GLU A 101 -14.98 -10.26 8.37
C GLU A 101 -14.35 -11.33 9.26
N ALA A 102 -14.45 -12.59 8.85
CA ALA A 102 -13.87 -13.72 9.57
C ALA A 102 -12.87 -14.46 8.68
N GLY A 103 -11.66 -14.63 9.20
CA GLY A 103 -10.46 -14.95 8.42
C GLY A 103 -9.88 -13.68 7.79
N VAL A 104 -9.17 -12.87 8.58
CA VAL A 104 -8.49 -11.66 8.10
C VAL A 104 -7.31 -12.04 7.21
N GLY A 105 -6.53 -13.06 7.61
CA GLY A 105 -5.32 -13.49 6.92
C GLY A 105 -4.39 -12.31 6.61
N THR A 106 -4.05 -12.12 5.33
CA THR A 106 -3.18 -11.01 4.87
C THR A 106 -3.86 -9.63 4.93
N GLY A 107 -5.18 -9.55 5.14
CA GLY A 107 -5.91 -8.29 5.26
C GLY A 107 -6.27 -7.60 3.93
N PHE A 108 -6.26 -8.35 2.82
CA PHE A 108 -6.57 -7.78 1.50
C PHE A 108 -8.03 -7.32 1.38
N LEU A 109 -8.98 -8.17 1.78
CA LEU A 109 -10.40 -7.84 1.78
C LEU A 109 -10.68 -6.78 2.85
N THR A 110 -10.12 -6.94 4.06
CA THR A 110 -10.15 -5.94 5.13
C THR A 110 -9.78 -4.54 4.65
N ALA A 111 -8.68 -4.40 3.91
CA ALA A 111 -8.21 -3.10 3.44
C ALA A 111 -9.16 -2.47 2.41
N LEU A 112 -9.76 -3.28 1.53
CA LEU A 112 -10.79 -2.78 0.61
C LEU A 112 -12.06 -2.35 1.36
N ILE A 113 -12.54 -3.16 2.30
CA ILE A 113 -13.72 -2.82 3.10
C ILE A 113 -13.43 -1.52 3.88
N ALA A 114 -12.31 -1.44 4.59
CA ALA A 114 -11.91 -0.24 5.33
C ALA A 114 -11.82 1.01 4.44
N TRP A 115 -11.34 0.86 3.20
CA TRP A 115 -11.29 1.95 2.23
C TRP A 115 -12.70 2.41 1.79
N VAL A 116 -13.63 1.47 1.59
CA VAL A 116 -15.00 1.76 1.12
C VAL A 116 -15.91 2.29 2.23
N VAL A 117 -15.78 1.78 3.46
CA VAL A 117 -16.65 2.22 4.58
C VAL A 117 -16.28 3.59 5.14
N GLY A 118 -15.10 4.10 4.77
CA GLY A 118 -14.64 5.44 5.13
C GLY A 118 -14.46 5.64 6.63
N SER A 119 -14.33 6.91 7.03
CA SER A 119 -14.08 7.30 8.42
C SER A 119 -15.30 7.15 9.33
N SER A 120 -16.49 7.06 8.76
CA SER A 120 -17.74 6.89 9.52
C SER A 120 -18.12 5.42 9.74
N GLY A 121 -17.49 4.49 9.00
CA GLY A 121 -17.71 3.06 9.10
C GLY A 121 -16.75 2.32 10.03
N HIS A 122 -16.89 1.00 10.10
CA HIS A 122 -16.00 0.17 10.90
C HIS A 122 -15.91 -1.26 10.37
N VAL A 123 -14.74 -1.89 10.48
CA VAL A 123 -14.52 -3.29 10.13
C VAL A 123 -14.18 -4.07 11.38
N TYR A 124 -14.96 -5.09 11.69
CA TYR A 124 -14.71 -6.05 12.76
C TYR A 124 -14.05 -7.29 12.14
N GLY A 125 -12.73 -7.37 12.25
CA GLY A 125 -11.95 -8.52 11.79
C GLY A 125 -11.84 -9.58 12.88
N TYR A 126 -12.06 -10.84 12.53
CA TYR A 126 -11.79 -12.00 13.38
C TYR A 126 -10.78 -12.91 12.70
N GLU A 127 -9.67 -13.19 13.38
CA GLU A 127 -8.64 -14.13 12.93
C GLU A 127 -8.32 -15.08 14.08
N ILE A 128 -8.37 -16.38 13.80
CA ILE A 128 -8.11 -17.41 14.82
C ILE A 128 -6.63 -17.72 14.92
N ASN A 129 -5.88 -17.57 13.83
CA ASN A 129 -4.45 -17.77 13.81
C ASN A 129 -3.72 -16.53 14.32
N LYS A 130 -3.19 -16.64 15.55
CA LYS A 130 -2.45 -15.55 16.20
C LYS A 130 -1.25 -15.07 15.39
N ASP A 131 -0.60 -15.96 14.64
CA ASP A 131 0.56 -15.61 13.80
C ASP A 131 0.22 -14.62 12.69
N TYR A 132 -1.07 -14.46 12.34
CA TYR A 132 -1.54 -13.52 11.32
C TYR A 132 -2.03 -12.20 11.90
N ILE A 133 -2.33 -12.14 13.21
CA ILE A 133 -2.81 -10.91 13.88
C ILE A 133 -1.68 -9.88 14.02
N ASP A 134 -0.47 -10.34 14.31
CA ASP A 134 0.67 -9.49 14.68
C ASP A 134 1.55 -9.07 13.48
N VAL A 135 1.03 -9.21 12.25
CA VAL A 135 1.78 -9.11 10.98
C VAL A 135 1.83 -7.70 10.39
#